data_AF-A0A8D8JKA1-F1
#
_entry.id   AF-A0A8D8JKA1-F1
#
_cell.length_a   1.000
_cell.length_b   1.000
_cell.length_c   1.000
_cell.angle_alpha   90.00
_cell.angle_beta   90.00
_cell.angle_gamma   90.00
#
_symmetry.space_group_name_H-M   'P 1'
#
loop_
_entity.id
_entity.type
_entity.pdbx_description
1 polymer ?
#
loop_
_entity_poly.entity_id
_entity_poly.type
_entity_poly.pdbx_seq_one_letter_code
_entity_poly.pdbx_strand_id
1 'polypeptide(L)'
;FLNHFANMRWFGTAVPLIAMGKKTVKQPVHVVDVAKAIINAIQDPEANGKTYALVGPNRYLLHDLVEYLYSVAHRPFMPYPLPRPLYHLVARFFEMNPFEPWTTRDKVDRLHTSDLKYPDLPGLEDLGITPASIEQKAIETLRRHRRQRFFEAAVGEAKPSKTVNF
;
A
#
# COMPACT_ATOMS: atom_id res chain seq x y z
N PHE A 1 -2.17 3.82 2.33
CA PHE A 1 -0.84 3.25 2.02
C PHE A 1 -0.08 4.09 1.00
N LEU A 2 -0.55 4.16 -0.26
CA LEU A 2 0.13 4.88 -1.36
C LEU A 2 0.47 6.34 -1.03
N ASN A 3 -0.49 7.09 -0.49
CA ASN A 3 -0.30 8.48 -0.08
C ASN A 3 0.80 8.69 0.97
N HIS A 4 1.02 7.71 1.86
CA HIS A 4 2.02 7.83 2.91
C HIS A 4 3.44 7.84 2.32
N PHE A 5 3.75 6.85 1.48
CA PHE A 5 5.02 6.79 0.77
C PHE A 5 5.17 7.92 -0.26
N ALA A 6 4.10 8.28 -0.97
CA ALA A 6 4.16 9.40 -1.92
C ALA A 6 4.45 10.75 -1.23
N ASN A 7 4.02 10.93 0.02
CA ASN A 7 4.33 12.12 0.82
C ASN A 7 5.76 12.13 1.37
N MET A 8 6.50 11.01 1.38
CA MET A 8 7.92 10.99 1.76
C MET A 8 8.78 11.89 0.86
N ARG A 9 8.29 12.22 -0.35
CA ARG A 9 8.92 13.18 -1.26
C ARG A 9 9.25 14.54 -0.64
N TRP A 10 8.56 14.94 0.43
CA TRP A 10 8.82 16.21 1.12
C TRP A 10 10.13 16.20 1.90
N PHE A 11 10.60 15.02 2.32
CA PHE A 11 11.87 14.84 3.03
C PHE A 11 13.03 14.52 2.09
N GLY A 12 12.80 14.57 0.77
CA GLY A 12 13.81 14.35 -0.26
C GLY A 12 13.51 13.12 -1.13
N THR A 13 14.56 12.62 -1.77
CA THR A 13 14.53 11.45 -2.67
C THR A 13 14.79 10.13 -1.95
N ALA A 14 15.28 10.21 -0.71
CA ALA A 14 15.68 9.07 0.11
C ALA A 14 14.45 8.48 0.83
N VAL A 15 14.20 7.18 0.64
CA VAL A 15 13.06 6.48 1.26
C VAL A 15 13.57 5.49 2.31
N PRO A 16 13.29 5.72 3.62
CA PRO A 16 13.68 4.77 4.66
C PRO A 16 12.82 3.52 4.58
N LEU A 17 13.46 2.36 4.42
CA LEU A 17 12.80 1.05 4.48
C LEU A 17 13.56 0.12 5.40
N ILE A 18 12.87 -0.59 6.29
CA ILE A 18 13.50 -1.61 7.13
C ILE A 18 13.92 -2.78 6.24
N ALA A 19 15.19 -3.17 6.31
CA ALA A 19 15.77 -4.22 5.46
C ALA A 19 15.48 -4.02 3.94
N MET A 20 15.49 -2.76 3.49
CA MET A 20 15.12 -2.34 2.12
C MET A 20 13.70 -2.70 1.68
N GLY A 21 12.83 -3.20 2.56
CA GLY A 21 11.48 -3.67 2.21
C GLY A 21 11.46 -5.01 1.45
N LYS A 22 12.59 -5.73 1.38
CA LYS A 22 12.68 -7.01 0.66
C LYS A 22 12.18 -8.23 1.43
N LYS A 23 11.97 -8.07 2.74
CA LYS A 23 11.45 -9.14 3.63
C LYS A 23 9.96 -9.01 3.93
N THR A 24 9.33 -7.92 3.51
CA THR A 24 7.94 -7.62 3.81
C THR A 24 7.11 -7.78 2.53
N VAL A 25 6.07 -8.59 2.61
CA VAL A 25 5.08 -8.78 1.53
C VAL A 25 3.80 -8.04 1.88
N LYS A 26 3.22 -7.34 0.90
CA LYS A 26 1.97 -6.61 1.03
C LYS A 26 0.99 -6.98 -0.08
N GLN A 27 -0.29 -7.11 0.29
CA GLN A 27 -1.40 -7.43 -0.60
C GLN A 27 -2.51 -6.39 -0.41
N PRO A 28 -2.31 -5.16 -0.90
CA PRO A 28 -3.24 -4.08 -0.63
C PRO A 28 -4.53 -4.27 -1.43
N VAL A 29 -5.65 -3.99 -0.77
CA VAL A 29 -6.99 -4.06 -1.34
C VAL A 29 -7.49 -2.65 -1.71
N HIS A 30 -8.28 -2.56 -2.78
CA HIS A 30 -8.88 -1.30 -3.20
C HIS A 30 -10.12 -0.96 -2.35
N VAL A 31 -10.23 0.30 -1.92
CA VAL A 31 -11.25 0.73 -0.94
C VAL A 31 -12.67 0.59 -1.47
N VAL A 32 -12.89 0.83 -2.78
CA VAL A 32 -14.23 0.68 -3.38
C VAL A 32 -14.67 -0.78 -3.38
N ASP A 33 -13.75 -1.72 -3.52
CA ASP A 33 -14.08 -3.15 -3.54
C ASP A 33 -14.46 -3.62 -2.14
N VAL A 34 -13.76 -3.12 -1.10
CA VAL A 34 -14.14 -3.32 0.30
C VAL A 34 -15.52 -2.73 0.60
N ALA A 35 -15.82 -1.53 0.10
CA ALA A 35 -17.13 -0.91 0.31
C ALA A 35 -18.26 -1.74 -0.34
N LYS A 36 -18.05 -2.23 -1.57
CA LYS A 36 -18.99 -3.15 -2.23
C LYS A 36 -19.12 -4.46 -1.47
N ALA A 37 -18.02 -4.99 -0.94
CA ALA A 37 -18.02 -6.23 -0.18
C ALA A 37 -18.88 -6.12 1.08
N ILE A 38 -18.78 -4.99 1.79
CA ILE A 38 -19.63 -4.72 2.95
C ILE A 38 -21.11 -4.65 2.55
N ILE A 39 -21.44 -3.97 1.44
CA ILE A 39 -22.83 -3.86 0.96
C ILE A 39 -23.39 -5.25 0.59
N ASN A 40 -22.61 -6.04 -0.14
CA ASN A 40 -23.03 -7.38 -0.57
C ASN A 40 -23.16 -8.33 0.63
N ALA A 41 -22.26 -8.25 1.60
CA ALA A 41 -22.33 -9.03 2.83
C ALA A 41 -23.56 -8.69 3.68
N ILE A 42 -24.07 -7.46 3.62
CA ILE A 42 -25.34 -7.09 4.30
C ILE A 42 -26.55 -7.71 3.59
N GLN A 43 -26.48 -7.87 2.27
CA GLN A 43 -27.58 -8.44 1.47
C GLN A 43 -27.58 -9.97 1.47
N ASP A 44 -26.42 -10.59 1.70
CA ASP A 44 -26.26 -12.03 1.71
C ASP A 44 -26.64 -12.64 3.09
N PRO A 45 -27.72 -13.43 3.19
CA PRO A 45 -28.09 -14.10 4.43
C PRO A 45 -27.04 -15.14 4.88
N GLU A 46 -26.23 -15.66 3.95
CA GLU A 46 -25.18 -16.62 4.28
C GLU A 46 -23.94 -15.98 4.91
N ALA A 47 -23.79 -14.66 4.87
CA ALA A 47 -22.64 -13.97 5.43
C ALA A 47 -22.64 -13.94 6.98
N ASN A 48 -23.77 -14.29 7.60
CA ASN A 48 -23.92 -14.20 9.05
C ASN A 48 -22.99 -15.18 9.79
N GLY A 49 -22.21 -14.66 10.75
CA GLY A 49 -21.23 -15.44 11.52
C GLY A 49 -19.96 -15.86 10.76
N LYS A 50 -19.81 -15.48 9.48
CA LYS A 50 -18.60 -15.75 8.69
C LYS A 50 -17.57 -14.64 8.87
N THR A 51 -16.29 -14.99 8.75
CA THR A 51 -15.18 -14.04 8.72
C THR A 51 -14.59 -14.00 7.31
N TYR A 52 -14.60 -12.84 6.68
CA TYR A 52 -14.08 -12.64 5.32
C TYR A 52 -12.69 -12.01 5.36
N ALA A 53 -11.77 -12.54 4.56
CA ALA A 53 -10.42 -12.00 4.39
C ALA A 53 -10.34 -11.17 3.11
N LEU A 54 -10.61 -9.87 3.19
CA LEU A 54 -10.62 -8.99 2.03
C LEU A 54 -9.19 -8.60 1.62
N VAL A 55 -8.71 -9.19 0.53
CA VAL A 55 -7.35 -9.00 0.02
C VAL A 55 -7.36 -8.59 -1.45
N GLY A 56 -6.35 -7.85 -1.91
CA GLY A 56 -6.19 -7.51 -3.32
C GLY A 56 -5.81 -8.71 -4.19
N PRO A 57 -5.81 -8.59 -5.53
CA PRO A 57 -5.55 -9.74 -6.42
C PRO A 57 -4.09 -10.19 -6.41
N ASN A 58 -3.17 -9.24 -6.22
CA ASN A 58 -1.74 -9.45 -6.37
C ASN A 58 -1.00 -9.14 -5.08
N ARG A 59 0.02 -9.95 -4.76
CA ARG A 59 0.95 -9.70 -3.64
C ARG A 59 2.25 -9.15 -4.19
N TYR A 60 2.84 -8.22 -3.45
CA TYR A 60 4.05 -7.50 -3.85
C TYR A 60 5.04 -7.47 -2.70
N LEU A 61 6.33 -7.48 -3.02
CA LEU A 61 7.34 -7.07 -2.05
C LEU A 61 7.19 -5.57 -1.78
N LEU A 62 7.35 -5.17 -0.52
CA LEU A 62 7.25 -3.76 -0.13
C LEU A 62 8.22 -2.89 -0.92
N HIS A 63 9.42 -3.40 -1.21
CA HIS A 63 10.41 -2.74 -2.06
C HIS A 63 9.84 -2.42 -3.45
N ASP A 64 9.41 -3.46 -4.18
CA ASP A 64 8.94 -3.36 -5.57
C ASP A 64 7.65 -2.53 -5.66
N LEU A 65 6.80 -2.63 -4.63
CA LEU A 65 5.58 -1.83 -4.52
C LEU A 65 5.87 -0.33 -4.36
N VAL A 66 6.87 0.03 -3.55
CA VAL A 66 7.28 1.43 -3.39
C VAL A 66 8.03 1.92 -4.63
N GLU A 67 8.85 1.07 -5.26
CA GLU A 67 9.47 1.40 -6.55
C GLU A 67 8.42 1.74 -7.61
N TYR A 68 7.39 0.89 -7.75
CA TYR A 68 6.26 1.11 -8.65
C TYR A 68 5.50 2.42 -8.35
N LEU A 69 5.27 2.72 -7.08
CA LEU A 69 4.65 3.97 -6.65
C LEU A 69 5.44 5.19 -7.13
N TYR A 70 6.77 5.17 -6.98
CA TYR A 70 7.63 6.27 -7.41
C TYR A 70 7.75 6.36 -8.94
N SER A 71 7.73 5.24 -9.66
CA SER A 71 7.69 5.23 -11.12
C SER A 71 6.39 5.86 -11.64
N VAL A 72 5.24 5.49 -11.07
CA VAL A 72 3.95 6.09 -11.44
C VAL A 72 3.90 7.59 -11.09
N ALA A 73 4.55 8.01 -10.00
CA ALA A 73 4.63 9.41 -9.62
C ALA A 73 5.67 10.23 -10.43
N HIS A 74 6.46 9.58 -11.30
CA HIS A 74 7.63 10.15 -11.99
C HIS A 74 8.57 10.89 -11.02
N ARG A 75 8.91 10.24 -9.91
CA ARG A 75 9.85 10.75 -8.91
C ARG A 75 11.05 9.81 -8.76
N PRO A 76 12.25 10.34 -8.52
CA PRO A 76 13.41 9.49 -8.27
C PRO A 76 13.21 8.71 -6.96
N PHE A 77 13.54 7.43 -6.99
CA PHE A 77 13.44 6.51 -5.87
C PHE A 77 14.84 6.11 -5.40
N MET A 78 15.21 6.51 -4.18
CA MET A 78 16.47 6.09 -3.57
C MET A 78 16.18 5.41 -2.21
N PRO A 79 15.93 4.10 -2.20
CA PRO A 79 15.69 3.38 -0.96
C PRO A 79 17.00 3.24 -0.16
N TYR A 80 16.91 3.39 1.16
CA TYR A 80 18.03 3.08 2.06
C TYR A 80 17.57 2.23 3.25
N PRO A 81 18.42 1.30 3.72
CA PRO A 81 18.09 0.48 4.87
C PRO A 81 18.13 1.32 6.15
N LEU A 82 17.03 1.34 6.90
CA LEU A 82 16.99 1.94 8.23
C LEU A 82 16.69 0.86 9.28
N PRO A 83 17.54 0.67 10.31
CA PRO A 83 17.25 -0.27 11.38
C PRO A 83 15.97 0.10 12.12
N ARG A 84 15.19 -0.92 12.52
CA ARG A 84 13.93 -0.77 13.28
C ARG A 84 14.02 0.22 14.46
N PRO A 85 15.00 0.12 15.39
CA PRO A 85 15.04 1.01 16.55
C PRO A 85 15.28 2.48 16.15
N LEU A 86 16.08 2.74 15.12
CA LEU A 86 16.34 4.09 14.64
C LEU A 86 15.10 4.67 13.95
N TYR A 87 14.37 3.86 13.19
CA TYR A 87 13.11 4.31 12.58
C TYR A 87 12.05 4.60 13.66
N HIS A 88 11.97 3.77 14.71
CA HIS A 88 11.08 4.01 15.85
C HIS A 88 11.44 5.30 16.60
N LEU A 89 12.73 5.61 16.77
CA LEU A 89 13.19 6.85 17.39
C LEU A 89 12.71 8.06 16.57
N VAL A 90 12.92 8.05 15.25
CA VAL A 90 12.45 9.12 14.35
C VAL A 90 10.93 9.24 14.42
N ALA A 91 10.20 8.12 14.39
CA ALA A 91 8.74 8.12 14.47
C ALA A 91 8.23 8.67 15.80
N ARG A 92 8.93 8.40 16.92
CA ARG A 92 8.59 8.96 18.23
C ARG A 92 8.72 10.49 18.26
N PHE A 93 9.72 11.07 17.59
CA PHE A 93 9.82 12.53 17.46
C PHE A 93 8.64 13.11 16.67
N PHE A 94 8.18 12.44 15.62
CA PHE A 94 6.99 12.87 14.88
C PHE A 94 5.69 12.72 15.70
N GLU A 95 5.59 11.71 16.55
CA GLU A 95 4.45 11.50 17.47
C GLU A 95 4.30 12.61 18.53
N MET A 96 5.38 13.32 18.87
CA MET A 96 5.31 14.43 19.84
C MET A 96 4.58 15.66 19.30
N ASN A 97 4.26 15.69 18.00
CA ASN A 97 3.49 16.77 17.41
C ASN A 97 2.02 16.71 17.91
N PRO A 98 1.45 17.81 18.43
CA PRO A 98 0.04 17.86 18.85
C PRO A 98 -0.94 17.73 17.68
N PHE A 99 -0.52 17.99 16.44
CA PHE A 99 -1.30 17.76 15.23
C PHE A 99 -1.15 16.34 14.72
N GLU A 100 -2.04 15.91 13.81
CA GLU A 100 -1.99 14.56 13.22
C GLU A 100 -0.57 14.22 12.70
N PRO A 101 0.12 13.25 13.33
CA PRO A 101 1.49 12.95 12.97
C PRO A 101 1.51 12.21 11.63
N TRP A 102 2.40 12.64 10.74
CA TRP A 102 2.56 12.00 9.44
C TRP A 102 3.01 10.52 9.56
N THR A 103 3.88 10.24 10.52
CA THR A 103 4.36 8.88 10.86
C THR A 103 4.32 8.64 12.37
N THR A 104 4.04 7.40 12.74
CA THR A 104 4.00 6.89 14.12
C THR A 104 4.72 5.54 14.18
N ARG A 105 5.13 5.10 15.37
CA ARG A 105 5.77 3.81 15.63
C ARG A 105 4.88 2.65 15.17
N ASP A 106 3.59 2.70 15.52
CA ASP A 106 2.59 1.75 15.03
C ASP A 106 2.54 1.69 13.51
N LYS A 107 2.54 2.86 12.85
CA LYS A 107 2.53 2.92 11.39
C LYS A 107 3.79 2.31 10.77
N VAL A 108 4.95 2.55 11.38
CA VAL A 108 6.21 1.91 10.94
C VAL A 108 6.08 0.39 11.03
N ASP A 109 5.61 -0.15 12.15
CA ASP A 109 5.45 -1.59 12.32
C ASP A 109 4.42 -2.18 11.36
N ARG A 110 3.25 -1.54 11.24
CA ARG A 110 2.19 -1.96 10.32
C ARG A 110 2.64 -2.03 8.86
N LEU A 111 3.50 -1.08 8.44
CA LEU A 111 4.04 -1.08 7.08
C LEU A 111 5.07 -2.19 6.84
N HIS A 112 5.80 -2.60 7.88
CA HIS A 112 6.89 -3.58 7.76
C HIS A 112 6.52 -5.00 8.22
N THR A 113 5.32 -5.20 8.77
CA THR A 113 4.71 -6.52 8.98
C THR A 113 4.17 -7.08 7.67
N SER A 114 4.43 -8.35 7.36
CA SER A 114 3.91 -9.00 6.15
C SER A 114 2.42 -9.31 6.27
N ASP A 115 1.67 -9.14 5.19
CA ASP A 115 0.27 -9.54 5.14
C ASP A 115 0.18 -11.07 5.04
N LEU A 116 -0.66 -11.68 5.88
CA LEU A 116 -0.85 -13.13 5.95
C LEU A 116 -1.84 -13.61 4.88
N LYS A 117 -1.66 -14.85 4.42
CA LYS A 117 -2.59 -15.52 3.50
C LYS A 117 -3.51 -16.43 4.30
N TYR A 118 -4.81 -16.26 4.11
CA TYR A 118 -5.84 -17.10 4.73
C TYR A 118 -6.62 -17.81 3.63
N PRO A 119 -6.12 -18.96 3.12
CA PRO A 119 -6.79 -19.68 2.04
C PRO A 119 -8.12 -20.30 2.48
N ASP A 120 -8.30 -20.52 3.79
CA ASP A 120 -9.50 -21.15 4.35
C ASP A 120 -10.65 -20.16 4.58
N LEU A 121 -10.40 -18.86 4.43
CA LEU A 121 -11.41 -17.82 4.65
C LEU A 121 -12.00 -17.35 3.31
N PRO A 122 -13.31 -17.06 3.27
CA PRO A 122 -13.94 -16.51 2.08
C PRO A 122 -13.37 -15.12 1.72
N GLY A 123 -13.28 -14.88 0.42
CA GLY A 123 -12.62 -13.72 -0.19
C GLY A 123 -13.60 -12.68 -0.73
N LEU A 124 -13.09 -11.83 -1.63
CA LEU A 124 -13.91 -10.85 -2.37
C LEU A 124 -14.75 -11.53 -3.45
N GLU A 125 -14.24 -12.62 -4.02
CA GLU A 125 -14.87 -13.38 -5.08
C GLU A 125 -16.18 -14.03 -4.61
N ASP A 126 -16.21 -14.53 -3.36
CA ASP A 126 -17.41 -15.13 -2.75
C ASP A 126 -18.54 -14.11 -2.55
N LEU A 127 -18.19 -12.82 -2.44
CA LEU A 127 -19.13 -11.71 -2.39
C LEU A 127 -19.47 -11.16 -3.78
N GLY A 128 -19.10 -11.86 -4.85
CA GLY A 128 -19.39 -11.49 -6.24
C GLY A 128 -18.60 -10.29 -6.76
N ILE A 129 -17.44 -9.99 -6.17
CA ILE A 129 -16.62 -8.83 -6.52
C ILE A 129 -15.32 -9.28 -7.19
N THR A 130 -15.07 -8.77 -8.39
CA THR A 130 -13.76 -8.92 -9.03
C THR A 130 -12.78 -7.89 -8.47
N PRO A 131 -11.69 -8.32 -7.79
CA PRO A 131 -10.77 -7.40 -7.13
C PRO A 131 -9.98 -6.56 -8.15
N ALA A 132 -9.95 -5.24 -7.95
CA ALA A 132 -9.19 -4.33 -8.79
C ALA A 132 -7.69 -4.39 -8.43
N SER A 133 -6.86 -4.45 -9.47
CA SER A 133 -5.40 -4.42 -9.31
C SER A 133 -4.89 -3.01 -8.98
N ILE A 134 -3.74 -2.94 -8.31
CA ILE A 134 -3.11 -1.65 -7.99
C ILE A 134 -2.75 -0.91 -9.27
N GLU A 135 -2.29 -1.62 -10.29
CA GLU A 135 -1.84 -1.04 -11.54
C GLU A 135 -2.94 -0.22 -12.22
N GLN A 136 -4.18 -0.68 -12.14
CA GLN A 136 -5.36 0.00 -12.69
C GLN A 136 -5.75 1.25 -11.89
N LYS A 137 -5.61 1.22 -10.55
CA LYS A 137 -6.17 2.24 -9.65
C LYS A 137 -5.16 3.21 -9.05
N ALA A 138 -3.87 2.90 -9.09
CA ALA A 138 -2.82 3.71 -8.48
C ALA A 138 -2.82 5.15 -9.00
N ILE A 139 -3.03 5.35 -10.31
CA ILE A 139 -2.97 6.68 -10.94
C ILE A 139 -3.97 7.68 -10.32
N GLU A 140 -5.17 7.23 -9.97
CA GLU A 140 -6.23 8.08 -9.40
C GLU A 140 -5.75 8.75 -8.11
N THR A 141 -5.00 8.01 -7.28
CA THR A 141 -4.44 8.54 -6.03
C THR A 141 -3.13 9.29 -6.21
N LEU A 142 -2.31 8.90 -7.20
CA LEU A 142 -0.93 9.36 -7.35
C LEU A 142 -0.77 10.56 -8.28
N ARG A 143 -1.75 10.87 -9.11
CA ARG A 143 -1.69 11.99 -10.04
C ARG A 143 -1.35 13.31 -9.33
N ARG A 144 -1.92 13.56 -8.15
CA ARG A 144 -1.61 14.73 -7.30
C ARG A 144 -0.14 14.83 -6.86
N HIS A 145 0.59 13.70 -6.91
CA HIS A 145 1.98 13.64 -6.49
C HIS A 145 2.99 13.87 -7.64
N ARG A 146 2.52 13.90 -8.89
CA ARG A 146 3.34 14.15 -10.08
C ARG A 146 3.80 15.61 -10.15
N ARG A 147 4.90 15.87 -10.87
CA ARG A 147 5.28 17.24 -11.26
C ARG A 147 4.43 17.67 -12.45
N GLN A 148 4.26 18.98 -12.65
CA GLN A 148 3.46 19.54 -13.76
C GLN A 148 3.82 18.91 -15.12
N ARG A 149 5.13 18.75 -15.40
CA ARG A 149 5.63 18.12 -16.64
C ARG A 149 5.07 16.73 -16.93
N PHE A 150 4.76 15.94 -15.89
CA PHE A 150 4.31 14.56 -16.03
C PHE A 150 2.84 14.38 -15.61
N PHE A 151 2.12 15.47 -15.32
CA PHE A 151 0.77 15.39 -14.78
C PHE A 151 -0.19 14.65 -15.71
N GLU A 152 -0.08 14.93 -17.02
CA GLU A 152 -0.89 14.31 -18.09
C GLU A 152 -0.25 13.07 -18.72
N ALA A 153 0.92 12.63 -18.25
CA ALA A 153 1.61 11.47 -18.80
C ALA A 153 0.76 10.19 -18.68
N ALA A 154 0.75 9.37 -19.72
CA ALA A 154 0.03 8.11 -19.73
C ALA A 154 0.62 7.12 -18.70
N VAL A 155 -0.24 6.25 -18.14
CA VAL A 155 0.18 5.28 -17.11
C VAL A 155 1.05 4.16 -17.69
N GLY A 156 0.90 3.86 -18.99
CA GLY A 156 1.60 2.78 -19.68
C GLY A 156 3.12 2.89 -19.71
N GLU A 157 3.69 4.03 -19.32
CA GLU A 157 5.15 4.20 -19.19
C GLU A 157 5.72 3.55 -17.92
N ALA A 158 4.90 3.32 -16.89
CA ALA A 158 5.35 2.68 -15.65
C ALA A 158 5.29 1.16 -15.78
N LYS A 159 6.44 0.49 -15.58
CA LYS A 159 6.51 -0.99 -15.55
C LYS A 159 5.67 -1.52 -14.39
N PRO A 160 4.82 -2.55 -14.60
CA PRO A 160 4.06 -3.16 -13.51
C PRO A 160 4.99 -3.73 -12.44
N SER A 161 4.54 -3.71 -11.19
CA SER A 161 5.32 -4.23 -10.06
C SER A 161 5.46 -5.74 -10.14
N LYS A 162 6.59 -6.28 -9.65
CA LYS A 162 6.81 -7.72 -9.60
C LYS A 162 5.91 -8.34 -8.53
N THR A 163 5.12 -9.32 -8.94
CA THR A 163 4.24 -10.06 -8.03
C THR A 163 4.97 -11.24 -7.40
N VAL A 164 4.62 -11.55 -6.15
CA VAL A 164 5.11 -12.72 -5.42
C VAL A 164 3.96 -13.64 -5.05
N ASN A 165 4.23 -14.95 -4.98
CA ASN A 165 3.19 -15.96 -4.69
C ASN A 165 3.20 -16.47 -3.24
N PHE A 166 4.25 -16.14 -2.48
CA PHE A 166 4.46 -16.58 -1.09
C PHE A 166 3.92 -15.57 -0.07
#